data_AF-A0A661ZYZ5-F1
#
_entry.id   AF-A0A661ZYZ5-F1
#
_cell.length_a   1.000
_cell.length_b   1.000
_cell.length_c   1.000
_cell.angle_alpha   90.00
_cell.angle_beta   90.00
_cell.angle_gamma   90.00
#
_symmetry.space_group_name_H-M   'P 1'
#
loop_
_entity.id
_entity.type
_entity.pdbx_description
1 polymer ?
#
loop_
_entity_poly.entity_id
_entity_poly.type
_entity_poly.pdbx_seq_one_letter_code
_entity_poly.pdbx_strand_id
1 'polypeptide(L)'
;LNYHFSYRANRFENSIYHFTQSDENKQGILWLLMHNNVLSVPYLFAGSNALLTCMAETIVRTMIASGCTHTTIRNPELMEKLLAYKRIFLSVRKMPQLIFAHEKLTGLIPDNPVIHDGDGDVMFVG
;
A
#
# COMPACT_ATOMS: atom_id res chain seq x y z
N LEU A 1 -4.88 -19.47 -21.97
CA LEU A 1 -4.83 -18.78 -20.66
C LEU A 1 -6.06 -17.90 -20.54
N ASN A 2 -7.06 -18.33 -19.75
CA ASN A 2 -8.24 -17.52 -19.48
C ASN A 2 -7.95 -16.65 -18.26
N TYR A 3 -7.56 -15.40 -18.51
CA TYR A 3 -7.41 -14.40 -17.46
C TYR A 3 -8.83 -13.97 -17.04
N HIS A 4 -9.32 -14.52 -15.92
CA HIS A 4 -10.64 -14.19 -15.40
C HIS A 4 -10.57 -12.85 -14.67
N PHE A 5 -10.89 -11.75 -15.35
CA PHE A 5 -11.36 -10.56 -14.65
C PHE A 5 -12.64 -10.94 -13.90
N SER A 6 -12.59 -10.96 -12.56
CA SER A 6 -13.81 -11.03 -11.75
C SER A 6 -14.57 -9.70 -11.94
N TYR A 7 -15.49 -9.72 -12.90
CA TYR A 7 -16.31 -8.62 -13.43
C TYR A 7 -17.25 -7.93 -12.39
N ARG A 8 -17.02 -8.05 -11.08
CA ARG A 8 -17.88 -7.42 -10.06
C ARG A 8 -17.07 -6.76 -8.95
N ALA A 9 -16.47 -5.62 -9.28
CA ALA A 9 -16.18 -4.61 -8.27
C ALA A 9 -17.46 -3.81 -8.02
N ASN A 10 -18.00 -3.88 -6.81
CA ASN A 10 -19.14 -3.04 -6.43
C ASN A 10 -18.72 -1.58 -6.21
N ARG A 11 -17.44 -1.37 -5.89
CA ARG A 11 -16.84 -0.05 -5.66
C ARG A 11 -15.36 -0.09 -6.01
N PHE A 12 -14.94 0.82 -6.89
CA PHE A 12 -13.54 1.07 -7.24
C PHE A 12 -13.30 2.58 -7.29
N GLU A 13 -12.42 3.09 -6.43
CA GLU A 13 -12.13 4.52 -6.31
C GLU A 13 -10.61 4.73 -6.18
N ASN A 14 -10.12 5.80 -6.80
CA ASN A 14 -8.73 6.23 -6.70
C ASN A 14 -8.68 7.68 -6.23
N SER A 15 -7.85 7.95 -5.22
CA SER A 15 -7.63 9.28 -4.68
C SER A 15 -6.15 9.54 -4.54
N ILE A 16 -5.70 10.70 -5.03
CA ILE A 16 -4.32 11.16 -4.87
C ILE A 16 -4.35 12.41 -4.00
N TYR A 17 -3.58 12.36 -2.92
CA TYR A 17 -3.40 13.48 -2.00
C TYR A 17 -2.00 14.03 -2.16
N HIS A 18 -1.91 15.36 -2.29
CA HIS A 18 -0.65 16.09 -2.26
C HIS A 18 -0.55 16.84 -0.94
N PHE A 19 0.55 16.62 -0.22
CA PHE A 19 0.88 17.26 1.04
C PHE A 19 2.05 18.21 0.85
N THR A 20 1.97 19.36 1.49
CA THR A 20 3.04 20.37 1.47
C THR A 20 3.32 20.81 2.90
N GLN A 21 4.58 20.77 3.31
CA GLN A 21 5.03 21.30 4.60
C GLN A 21 5.69 22.66 4.37
N SER A 22 5.10 23.73 4.90
CA SER A 22 5.47 25.12 4.66
C SER A 22 6.89 25.47 5.10
N ASP A 23 7.35 24.91 6.22
CA ASP A 23 8.63 25.31 6.82
C ASP A 23 9.86 24.74 6.10
N GLU A 24 9.71 23.68 5.31
CA GLU A 24 10.86 22.94 4.77
C GLU A 24 10.80 22.72 3.25
N ASN A 25 9.80 23.29 2.56
CA ASN A 25 9.52 23.02 1.14
C ASN A 25 9.47 21.51 0.81
N LYS A 26 9.05 20.70 1.80
CA LYS A 26 8.95 19.25 1.67
C LYS A 26 7.58 18.89 1.15
N GLN A 27 7.56 17.99 0.17
CA GLN A 27 6.36 17.51 -0.49
C GLN A 27 6.08 16.07 -0.11
N GLY A 28 4.81 15.69 -0.20
CA GLY A 28 4.39 14.31 -0.02
C GLY A 28 3.25 13.97 -0.96
N ILE A 29 3.26 12.75 -1.49
CA ILE A 29 2.18 12.22 -2.32
C ILE A 29 1.69 10.94 -1.67
N LEU A 30 0.38 10.78 -1.58
CA LEU A 30 -0.26 9.57 -1.11
C LEU A 30 -1.33 9.17 -2.12
N TRP A 31 -1.17 8.00 -2.73
CA TRP A 31 -2.19 7.41 -3.57
C TRP A 31 -2.94 6.35 -2.80
N LEU A 32 -4.26 6.51 -2.69
CA LEU A 32 -5.18 5.54 -2.12
C LEU A 32 -5.99 4.89 -3.25
N LEU A 33 -6.05 3.56 -3.23
CA LEU A 33 -6.91 2.76 -4.08
C LEU A 33 -7.92 2.06 -3.18
N MET A 34 -9.20 2.14 -3.52
CA MET A 34 -10.27 1.46 -2.80
C MET A 34 -10.96 0.46 -3.71
N HIS A 35 -11.05 -0.79 -3.26
CA HIS A 35 -11.70 -1.87 -3.99
C HIS A 35 -12.51 -2.72 -3.03
N ASN A 36 -13.84 -2.76 -3.21
CA ASN A 36 -14.76 -3.57 -2.40
C ASN A 36 -14.53 -3.44 -0.87
N ASN A 37 -14.49 -2.19 -0.37
CA ASN A 37 -14.24 -1.82 1.03
C ASN A 37 -12.84 -2.18 1.58
N VAL A 38 -11.90 -2.54 0.70
CA VAL A 38 -10.48 -2.67 1.02
C VAL A 38 -9.76 -1.43 0.51
N LEU A 39 -8.94 -0.84 1.35
CA LEU A 39 -8.08 0.29 0.98
C LEU A 39 -6.64 -0.19 0.77
N SER A 40 -5.97 0.30 -0.26
CA SER A 40 -4.58 -0.01 -0.57
C SER A 40 -3.80 1.28 -0.78
N VAL A 41 -2.54 1.29 -0.36
CA VAL A 41 -1.60 2.38 -0.63
C VAL A 41 -0.54 1.87 -1.61
N PRO A 42 -0.81 1.89 -2.93
CA PRO A 42 0.12 1.37 -3.94
C PRO A 42 1.39 2.23 -4.04
N TYR A 43 1.25 3.54 -3.94
CA TYR A 43 2.35 4.49 -4.04
C TYR A 43 2.26 5.57 -2.99
N LEU A 44 3.41 5.88 -2.40
CA LEU A 44 3.58 7.04 -1.54
C LEU A 44 4.98 7.60 -1.65
N PHE A 45 5.09 8.90 -1.42
CA PHE A 45 6.34 9.62 -1.28
C PHE A 45 6.17 10.60 -0.13
N ALA A 46 7.11 10.66 0.79
CA ALA A 46 7.08 11.63 1.88
C ALA A 46 8.46 12.26 2.04
N GLY A 47 8.56 13.57 1.82
CA GLY A 47 9.80 14.31 2.03
C GLY A 47 10.21 14.43 3.51
N SER A 48 9.29 14.16 4.45
CA SER A 48 9.56 14.20 5.89
C SER A 48 8.79 13.13 6.67
N ASN A 49 9.31 12.80 7.86
CA ASN A 49 8.62 11.97 8.83
C ASN A 49 7.31 12.59 9.34
N ALA A 50 7.21 13.92 9.37
CA ALA A 50 5.98 14.61 9.76
C ALA A 50 4.87 14.38 8.74
N LEU A 51 5.21 14.40 7.44
CA LEU A 51 4.27 14.10 6.36
C LEU A 51 3.75 12.67 6.44
N LEU A 52 4.59 11.69 6.82
CA LEU A 52 4.12 10.31 7.04
C LEU A 52 3.05 10.22 8.14
N THR A 53 3.15 11.02 9.21
CA THR A 53 2.11 11.09 10.24
C THR A 53 0.81 11.65 9.66
N CYS A 54 0.86 12.75 8.90
CA CYS A 54 -0.33 13.32 8.25
C CYS A 54 -0.97 12.35 7.24
N MET A 55 -0.16 11.59 6.52
CA MET A 55 -0.63 10.54 5.60
C MET A 55 -1.33 9.41 6.37
N ALA A 56 -0.78 8.97 7.50
CA ALA A 56 -1.41 7.98 8.37
C ALA A 56 -2.80 8.44 8.84
N GLU A 57 -2.93 9.70 9.26
CA GLU A 57 -4.23 10.28 9.64
C GLU A 57 -5.22 10.31 8.48
N THR A 58 -4.74 10.66 7.28
CA THR A 58 -5.56 10.69 6.07
C THR A 58 -6.10 9.30 5.73
N ILE A 59 -5.26 8.27 5.85
CA ILE A 59 -5.66 6.87 5.66
C ILE A 59 -6.73 6.48 6.67
N VAL A 60 -6.50 6.73 7.96
CA VAL A 60 -7.47 6.36 9.02
C VAL A 60 -8.81 7.06 8.80
N ARG A 61 -8.81 8.37 8.51
CA ARG A 61 -10.04 9.12 8.21
C ARG A 61 -10.76 8.56 6.98
N THR A 62 -10.02 8.22 5.93
CA THR A 62 -10.58 7.64 4.70
C THR A 62 -11.21 6.27 4.97
N MET A 63 -10.53 5.42 5.75
CA MET A 63 -11.04 4.11 6.16
C MET A 63 -12.35 4.24 6.93
N ILE A 64 -12.41 5.15 7.91
CA ILE A 64 -13.62 5.38 8.72
C ILE A 64 -14.76 5.92 7.84
N ALA A 65 -14.50 6.97 7.06
CA ALA A 65 -15.52 7.61 6.22
C ALA A 65 -16.10 6.66 5.16
N SER A 66 -15.28 5.73 4.67
CA SER A 66 -15.67 4.82 3.59
C SER A 66 -16.12 3.45 4.07
N GLY A 67 -16.10 3.20 5.40
CA GLY A 67 -16.45 1.90 5.98
C GLY A 67 -15.49 0.79 5.58
N CYS A 68 -14.20 1.10 5.39
CA CYS A 68 -13.21 0.10 5.00
C CYS A 68 -12.95 -0.87 6.16
N THR A 69 -13.00 -2.17 5.87
CA THR A 69 -12.73 -3.21 6.87
C THR A 69 -11.24 -3.46 7.04
N HIS A 70 -10.47 -3.35 5.95
CA HIS A 70 -9.05 -3.69 5.90
C HIS A 70 -8.27 -2.66 5.06
N THR A 71 -6.96 -2.55 5.36
CA THR A 71 -6.03 -1.75 4.56
C THR A 71 -4.75 -2.54 4.25
N THR A 72 -4.20 -2.36 3.06
CA THR A 72 -2.94 -2.96 2.61
C THR A 72 -1.89 -1.87 2.43
N ILE A 73 -0.83 -1.96 3.24
CA ILE A 73 0.26 -0.97 3.28
C ILE A 73 1.59 -1.71 3.29
N ARG A 74 2.44 -1.35 2.33
CA ARG A 74 3.75 -1.99 2.11
C ARG A 74 4.91 -1.19 2.68
N ASN A 75 4.75 0.14 2.80
CA ASN A 75 5.80 0.99 3.31
C ASN A 75 5.94 0.83 4.84
N PRO A 76 7.12 0.42 5.35
CA PRO A 76 7.31 0.13 6.76
C PRO A 76 7.26 1.40 7.64
N GLU A 77 7.77 2.52 7.16
CA GLU A 77 7.79 3.78 7.92
C GLU A 77 6.36 4.31 8.16
N LEU A 78 5.50 4.24 7.13
CA LEU A 78 4.08 4.58 7.23
C LEU A 78 3.34 3.59 8.13
N MET A 79 3.67 2.29 8.04
CA MET A 79 3.11 1.28 8.92
C MET A 79 3.34 1.67 10.37
N GLU A 80 4.57 2.02 10.76
CA GLU A 80 4.89 2.47 12.12
C GLU A 80 4.01 3.65 12.58
N LYS A 81 3.78 4.64 11.70
CA LYS A 81 2.88 5.77 12.02
C LYS A 81 1.45 5.32 12.24
N LEU A 82 0.96 4.37 11.44
CA LEU A 82 -0.39 3.81 11.61
C LEU A 82 -0.54 2.98 12.88
N LEU A 83 0.52 2.29 13.30
CA LEU A 83 0.51 1.55 14.57
C LEU A 83 0.30 2.47 15.78
N ALA A 84 0.64 3.76 15.69
CA ALA A 84 0.33 4.72 16.75
C ALA A 84 -1.19 4.88 16.99
N TYR A 85 -2.02 4.62 15.98
CA TYR A 85 -3.48 4.68 16.06
C TYR A 85 -4.13 3.34 16.47
N LYS A 86 -3.34 2.33 16.86
CA LYS A 86 -3.80 0.96 17.18
C LYS A 86 -4.87 0.84 18.26
N ARG A 87 -5.04 1.85 19.12
CA ARG A 87 -5.71 1.64 20.42
C ARG A 87 -7.19 1.23 20.34
N ILE A 88 -7.89 1.35 19.21
CA ILE A 88 -9.32 0.95 19.14
C ILE A 88 -9.74 0.26 17.81
N PHE A 89 -9.04 0.41 16.68
CA PHE A 89 -9.61 0.06 15.37
C PHE A 89 -8.74 -0.79 14.42
N LEU A 90 -7.45 -0.96 14.70
CA LEU A 90 -6.51 -1.57 13.75
C LEU A 90 -5.87 -2.84 14.32
N SER A 91 -6.22 -4.00 13.74
CA SER A 91 -5.48 -5.24 13.92
C SER A 91 -4.49 -5.41 12.76
N VAL A 92 -3.30 -5.92 13.06
CA VAL A 92 -2.25 -6.13 12.04
C VAL A 92 -2.09 -7.61 11.79
N ARG A 93 -2.25 -8.03 10.54
CA ARG A 93 -1.95 -9.38 10.10
C ARG A 93 -0.78 -9.32 9.11
N LYS A 94 0.30 -10.05 9.41
CA LYS A 94 1.34 -10.30 8.41
C LYS A 94 0.77 -11.27 7.38
N MET A 95 0.64 -10.82 6.13
CA MET A 95 0.29 -11.70 5.02
C MET A 95 1.59 -12.11 4.31
N PRO A 96 1.99 -13.39 4.35
CA PRO A 96 3.13 -13.86 3.58
C PRO A 96 2.82 -13.71 2.09
N GLN A 97 3.70 -13.06 1.34
CA GLN A 97 3.60 -13.01 -0.11
C GLN A 97 4.20 -14.27 -0.71
N LEU A 98 3.48 -14.89 -1.64
CA LEU A 98 4.04 -15.91 -2.50
C LEU A 98 4.74 -15.20 -3.65
N ILE A 99 6.07 -15.26 -3.66
CA ILE A 99 6.88 -14.74 -4.75
C ILE A 99 7.08 -15.88 -5.74
N PHE A 100 6.58 -15.70 -6.96
CA PHE A 100 6.81 -16.64 -8.05
C PHE A 100 7.95 -16.10 -8.91
N ALA A 101 9.07 -16.81 -8.92
CA ALA A 101 10.19 -16.52 -9.81
C ALA A 101 10.20 -17.52 -10.96
N HIS A 102 10.45 -17.02 -12.17
CA HIS A 102 10.64 -17.86 -13.33
C HIS A 102 11.87 -18.79 -13.13
N GLU A 103 11.83 -20.05 -13.58
CA GLU A 103 12.95 -21.00 -13.40
C GLU A 103 14.26 -20.52 -14.04
N LYS A 104 14.17 -19.74 -15.13
CA LYS A 104 15.34 -19.11 -15.76
C LYS A 104 15.95 -17.98 -14.93
N LEU A 105 15.22 -17.45 -13.95
CA LEU A 105 15.61 -16.32 -13.11
C LEU A 105 15.99 -16.76 -11.70
N THR A 106 15.57 -17.94 -11.23
CA THR A 106 15.88 -18.42 -9.87
C THR A 106 17.38 -18.50 -9.61
N GLY A 107 18.20 -18.81 -10.61
CA GLY A 107 19.68 -18.81 -10.49
C GLY A 107 20.34 -17.42 -10.51
N LEU A 108 19.60 -16.37 -10.84
CA LEU A 108 20.09 -14.99 -10.90
C LEU A 108 19.66 -14.16 -9.67
N ILE A 109 18.70 -14.69 -8.90
CA ILE A 109 18.16 -14.03 -7.71
C ILE A 109 19.04 -14.44 -6.51
N PRO A 110 19.59 -13.48 -5.75
CA PRO A 110 20.37 -13.80 -4.55
C PRO A 110 19.49 -14.48 -3.50
N ASP A 111 20.08 -15.35 -2.65
CA ASP A 111 19.36 -16.14 -1.64
C ASP A 111 18.47 -15.28 -0.70
N ASN A 112 18.81 -14.00 -0.51
CA ASN A 112 18.04 -13.02 0.25
C ASN A 112 17.72 -11.80 -0.63
N PRO A 113 16.73 -11.88 -1.52
CA PRO A 113 16.42 -10.78 -2.42
C PRO A 113 15.71 -9.66 -1.66
N VAL A 114 16.19 -8.42 -1.86
CA VAL A 114 15.44 -7.22 -1.47
C VAL A 114 14.42 -6.96 -2.57
N ILE A 115 13.19 -7.42 -2.37
CA ILE A 115 12.12 -7.31 -3.35
C ILE A 115 11.42 -5.97 -3.19
N HIS A 116 11.39 -5.20 -4.28
CA HIS A 116 10.62 -3.97 -4.37
C HIS A 116 9.29 -4.29 -5.08
N ASP A 117 8.22 -4.42 -4.30
CA ASP A 117 6.86 -4.70 -4.78
C ASP A 117 6.26 -3.43 -5.41
N GLY A 118 6.49 -3.28 -6.72
CA GLY A 118 5.75 -2.37 -7.58
C GLY A 118 4.41 -2.99 -7.94
N ASP A 119 3.50 -3.02 -6.97
CA ASP A 119 2.08 -3.27 -7.20
C ASP A 119 1.67 -4.68 -7.65
N GLY A 120 2.08 -5.74 -6.94
CA GLY A 120 1.36 -7.02 -6.90
C GLY A 120 1.22 -7.83 -8.20
N ASP A 121 1.70 -7.32 -9.33
CA ASP A 121 1.68 -7.97 -10.64
C ASP A 121 3.11 -8.04 -11.19
N VAL A 122 3.85 -9.05 -10.75
CA VAL A 122 5.01 -9.52 -11.52
C VAL A 122 4.80 -11.00 -11.85
N MET A 123 3.91 -11.23 -12.81
CA MET A 123 3.86 -12.49 -13.56
C MET A 123 4.91 -12.44 -14.67
N PHE A 124 6.05 -13.11 -14.48
CA PHE A 124 6.86 -13.57 -15.60
C PHE A 124 6.76 -15.10 -15.67
N VAL A 125 5.76 -15.57 -16.44
CA VAL A 125 5.64 -16.97 -16.89
C VAL A 125 6.29 -17.09 -18.27
N GLY A 126 7.22 -18.04 -18.45
CA GLY A 126 7.92 -18.29 -19.72
C GLY A 126 8.96 -19.41 -19.72
#